data_AF-A0A354P8C6-F1
#
_entry.id   AF-A0A354P8C6-F1
#
_cell.length_a   1.000
_cell.length_b   1.000
_cell.length_c   1.000
_cell.angle_alpha   90.00
_cell.angle_beta   90.00
_cell.angle_gamma   90.00
#
_symmetry.space_group_name_H-M   'P 1'
#
loop_
_entity.id
_entity.type
_entity.pdbx_description
1 polymer ?
#
loop_
_entity_poly.entity_id
_entity_poly.type
_entity_poly.pdbx_seq_one_letter_code
_entity_poly.pdbx_strand_id
1 'polypeptide(L)'
;MVSKAERLRMEYDVNGVSRERILEEVSLESQEIAERLVTEANQLADAELLARYKWAQQFRMFDEQRGKYGHLSFDQVARILFSLGQNPRAYLSVAIYVNDDMFADIVEFNKRESALGWRITWNHLEILARFGDPESRRALLNRCMEEKLNVEQLRGIASEMTKSIRS
;
A
#
# COMPACT_ATOMS: atom_id res chain seq x y z
N MET A 1 31.42 -11.24 -10.02
CA MET A 1 31.13 -12.36 -9.10
C MET A 1 30.33 -13.36 -9.92
N VAL A 2 30.80 -14.60 -10.08
CA VAL A 2 30.13 -15.61 -10.93
C VAL A 2 28.98 -16.24 -10.14
N SER A 3 27.79 -16.30 -10.73
CA SER A 3 26.60 -16.87 -10.07
C SER A 3 26.82 -18.35 -9.73
N LYS A 4 26.06 -18.87 -8.77
CA LYS A 4 26.15 -20.30 -8.39
C LYS A 4 25.74 -21.21 -9.55
N ALA A 5 24.74 -20.79 -10.32
CA ALA A 5 24.31 -21.44 -11.56
C ALA A 5 25.40 -21.51 -12.62
N GLU A 6 26.19 -20.45 -12.83
CA GLU A 6 27.34 -20.48 -13.76
C GLU A 6 28.46 -21.42 -13.30
N ARG A 7 28.70 -21.51 -11.98
CA ARG A 7 29.66 -22.49 -11.42
C ARG A 7 29.21 -23.93 -11.64
N LEU A 8 27.94 -24.23 -11.42
CA LEU A 8 27.37 -25.56 -11.65
C LEU A 8 27.33 -25.95 -13.12
N ARG A 9 27.12 -24.97 -14.02
CA ARG A 9 27.17 -25.19 -15.47
C ARG A 9 28.59 -25.52 -15.94
N MET A 10 29.60 -24.88 -15.36
CA MET A 10 31.02 -25.23 -15.61
C MET A 10 31.38 -26.58 -14.99
N GLU A 11 30.82 -26.96 -13.85
CA GLU A 11 30.97 -28.32 -13.27
C GLU A 11 30.23 -29.39 -14.08
N TYR A 12 29.14 -29.04 -14.77
CA TYR A 12 28.39 -29.94 -15.66
C TYR A 12 29.25 -30.45 -16.82
N ASP A 13 29.99 -29.53 -17.46
CA ASP A 13 30.89 -29.84 -18.58
C ASP A 13 32.09 -30.70 -18.16
N VAL A 14 32.38 -30.80 -16.85
CA VAL A 14 33.55 -31.51 -16.30
C VAL A 14 33.16 -32.80 -15.56
N ASN A 15 32.02 -32.86 -14.87
CA ASN A 15 31.68 -33.90 -13.89
C ASN A 15 30.35 -34.64 -14.13
N GLY A 16 29.54 -34.28 -15.15
CA GLY A 16 28.30 -35.00 -15.47
C GLY A 16 27.23 -34.90 -14.38
N VAL A 17 27.06 -33.74 -13.75
CA VAL A 17 25.89 -33.43 -12.89
C VAL A 17 24.62 -33.59 -13.73
N SER A 18 23.48 -34.05 -13.18
CA SER A 18 22.24 -34.21 -13.99
C SER A 18 21.57 -32.85 -14.24
N ARG A 19 20.98 -32.66 -15.43
CA ARG A 19 20.28 -31.43 -15.84
C ARG A 19 19.17 -31.03 -14.85
N GLU A 20 18.53 -32.02 -14.24
CA GLU A 20 17.47 -31.87 -13.23
C GLU A 20 17.98 -31.15 -11.99
N ARG A 21 19.18 -31.51 -11.51
CA ARG A 21 19.79 -30.89 -10.33
C ARG A 21 20.11 -29.40 -10.55
N ILE A 22 20.54 -29.03 -11.76
CA ILE A 22 20.73 -27.61 -12.12
C ILE A 22 19.39 -26.87 -12.12
N LEU A 23 18.35 -27.47 -12.70
CA LEU A 23 17.01 -26.87 -12.75
C LEU A 23 16.41 -26.69 -11.34
N GLU A 24 16.61 -27.65 -10.44
CA GLU A 24 16.22 -27.54 -9.03
C GLU A 24 16.93 -26.38 -8.34
N GLU A 25 18.25 -26.26 -8.51
CA GLU A 25 19.01 -25.16 -7.88
C GLU A 25 18.61 -23.79 -8.43
N VAL A 26 18.39 -23.65 -9.75
CA VAL A 26 17.89 -22.42 -10.36
C VAL A 26 16.48 -22.09 -9.88
N SER A 27 15.62 -23.09 -9.70
CA SER A 27 14.27 -22.91 -9.17
C SER A 27 14.30 -22.38 -7.73
N LEU A 28 15.16 -22.95 -6.88
CA LEU A 28 15.35 -22.49 -5.49
C LEU A 28 15.88 -21.06 -5.45
N GLU A 29 16.92 -20.75 -6.23
CA GLU A 29 17.48 -19.39 -6.31
C GLU A 29 16.45 -18.37 -6.82
N SER A 30 15.63 -18.76 -7.81
CA SER A 30 14.55 -17.91 -8.31
C SER A 30 13.48 -17.65 -7.25
N GLN A 31 13.15 -18.67 -6.46
CA GLN A 31 12.21 -18.54 -5.35
C GLN A 31 12.76 -17.60 -4.27
N GLU A 32 14.02 -17.77 -3.85
CA GLU A 32 14.67 -16.88 -2.89
C GLU A 32 14.71 -15.41 -3.37
N ILE A 33 15.00 -15.19 -4.66
CA ILE A 33 14.97 -13.85 -5.26
C ILE A 33 13.54 -13.29 -5.24
N ALA A 34 12.55 -14.08 -5.61
CA ALA A 34 11.16 -13.64 -5.62
C ALA A 34 10.68 -13.26 -4.21
N GLU A 35 10.97 -14.09 -3.20
CA GLU A 35 10.64 -13.84 -1.80
C GLU A 35 11.31 -12.55 -1.28
N ARG A 36 12.58 -12.33 -1.62
CA ARG A 36 13.30 -11.09 -1.29
C ARG A 36 12.65 -9.87 -1.94
N LEU A 37 12.36 -9.92 -3.24
CA LEU A 37 11.75 -8.81 -3.97
C LEU A 37 10.36 -8.46 -3.42
N VAL A 38 9.55 -9.46 -3.09
CA VAL A 38 8.25 -9.26 -2.46
C VAL A 38 8.40 -8.60 -1.09
N THR A 39 9.38 -9.03 -0.30
CA THR A 39 9.67 -8.44 1.02
C THR A 39 10.09 -6.98 0.91
N GLU A 40 11.01 -6.66 0.00
CA GLU A 40 11.47 -5.28 -0.25
C GLU A 40 10.32 -4.38 -0.73
N ALA A 41 9.51 -4.86 -1.66
CA ALA A 41 8.34 -4.13 -2.14
C ALA A 41 7.33 -3.83 -1.01
N ASN A 42 7.10 -4.78 -0.11
CA ASN A 42 6.23 -4.59 1.05
C ASN A 42 6.77 -3.54 2.02
N GLN A 43 8.08 -3.53 2.28
CA GLN A 43 8.72 -2.53 3.14
C GLN A 43 8.62 -1.12 2.55
N LEU A 44 8.82 -0.98 1.24
CA LEU A 44 8.65 0.29 0.54
C LEU A 44 7.20 0.78 0.61
N ALA A 45 6.23 -0.12 0.41
CA ALA A 45 4.81 0.21 0.49
C ALA A 45 4.39 0.68 1.90
N ASP A 46 4.91 0.05 2.96
CA ASP A 46 4.65 0.47 4.34
C ASP A 46 5.26 1.83 4.66
N ALA A 47 6.50 2.06 4.21
CA ALA A 47 7.19 3.33 4.39
C ALA A 47 6.44 4.46 3.66
N GLU A 48 5.96 4.20 2.44
CA GLU A 48 5.11 5.11 1.68
C GLU A 48 3.80 5.41 2.42
N LEU A 49 3.10 4.38 2.89
CA LEU A 49 1.84 4.51 3.61
C LEU A 49 2.00 5.43 4.83
N LEU A 50 3.04 5.20 5.64
CA LEU A 50 3.34 6.00 6.82
C LEU A 50 3.68 7.45 6.47
N ALA A 51 4.51 7.67 5.44
CA ALA A 51 4.88 9.01 4.99
C ALA A 51 3.66 9.81 4.53
N ARG A 52 2.81 9.20 3.69
CA ARG A 52 1.60 9.85 3.17
C ARG A 52 0.55 10.10 4.26
N TYR A 53 0.40 9.19 5.22
CA TYR A 53 -0.46 9.43 6.38
C TYR A 53 0.00 10.65 7.19
N LYS A 54 1.32 10.77 7.45
CA LYS A 54 1.88 11.97 8.12
C LYS A 54 1.63 13.24 7.32
N TRP A 55 1.76 13.20 5.99
CA TRP A 55 1.44 14.35 5.13
C TRP A 55 -0.05 14.72 5.20
N ALA A 56 -0.95 13.74 5.28
CA ALA A 56 -2.37 13.99 5.50
C ALA A 56 -2.61 14.71 6.84
N GLN A 57 -1.97 14.28 7.92
CA GLN A 57 -2.06 14.97 9.21
C GLN A 57 -1.51 16.41 9.16
N GLN A 58 -0.42 16.65 8.42
CA GLN A 58 0.08 18.01 8.18
C GLN A 58 -0.93 18.88 7.39
N PHE A 59 -1.62 18.29 6.41
CA PHE A 59 -2.70 18.96 5.67
C PHE A 59 -3.81 19.44 6.59
N ARG A 60 -4.21 18.61 7.56
CA ARG A 60 -5.19 18.97 8.58
C ARG A 60 -4.71 20.11 9.47
N MET A 61 -3.44 20.11 9.88
CA MET A 61 -2.88 21.23 10.66
C MET A 61 -2.95 22.57 9.89
N PHE A 62 -2.73 22.56 8.57
CA PHE A 62 -2.87 23.77 7.75
C PHE A 62 -4.33 24.24 7.67
N ASP A 63 -5.29 23.32 7.54
CA ASP A 63 -6.71 23.64 7.54
C ASP A 63 -7.18 24.17 8.91
N GLU A 64 -6.70 23.62 10.03
CA GLU A 64 -6.99 24.11 11.39
C GLU A 64 -6.42 25.52 11.64
N GLN A 65 -5.35 25.92 10.95
CA GLN A 65 -4.71 27.24 11.07
C GLN A 65 -5.24 28.28 10.05
N ARG A 66 -6.40 28.03 9.43
CA ARG A 66 -6.95 28.83 8.32
C ARG A 66 -6.97 30.34 8.57
N GLY A 67 -7.27 30.74 9.81
CA GLY A 67 -7.44 32.14 10.23
C GLY A 67 -6.17 32.98 10.38
N LYS A 68 -4.96 32.38 10.34
CA LYS A 68 -3.69 33.13 10.39
C LYS A 68 -3.05 33.21 9.00
N TYR A 69 -2.62 32.06 8.47
CA TYR A 69 -2.09 31.91 7.12
C TYR A 69 -2.29 30.48 6.57
N GLY A 70 -2.97 29.60 7.30
CA GLY A 70 -3.08 28.17 6.98
C GLY A 70 -3.70 27.90 5.61
N HIS A 71 -4.61 28.77 5.13
CA HIS A 71 -5.17 28.66 3.79
C HIS A 71 -4.12 28.86 2.68
N LEU A 72 -3.18 29.80 2.83
CA LEU A 72 -2.12 30.03 1.83
C LEU A 72 -1.16 28.85 1.77
N SER A 73 -0.75 28.33 2.93
CA SER A 73 0.09 27.14 3.01
C SER A 73 -0.62 25.91 2.45
N PHE A 74 -1.90 25.73 2.78
CA PHE A 74 -2.73 24.66 2.22
C PHE A 74 -2.79 24.74 0.70
N ASP A 75 -3.14 25.90 0.13
CA ASP A 75 -3.27 26.08 -1.32
C ASP A 75 -1.96 25.83 -2.06
N GLN A 76 -0.84 26.29 -1.49
CA GLN A 76 0.48 26.09 -2.08
C GLN A 76 0.89 24.62 -2.08
N VAL A 77 0.71 23.91 -0.96
CA VAL A 77 1.03 22.49 -0.88
C VAL A 77 0.07 21.66 -1.74
N ALA A 78 -1.21 22.01 -1.79
CA ALA A 78 -2.18 21.38 -2.68
C ALA A 78 -1.80 21.54 -4.16
N ARG A 79 -1.34 22.74 -4.58
CA ARG A 79 -0.81 22.94 -5.93
C ARG A 79 0.41 22.06 -6.23
N ILE A 80 1.35 21.96 -5.30
CA ILE A 80 2.55 21.14 -5.46
C ILE A 80 2.15 19.66 -5.61
N LEU A 81 1.33 19.14 -4.70
CA LEU A 81 0.83 17.76 -4.78
C LEU A 81 0.13 17.50 -6.11
N PHE A 82 -0.75 18.40 -6.54
CA PHE A 82 -1.43 18.28 -7.83
C PHE A 82 -0.44 18.25 -9.01
N SER A 83 0.60 19.10 -9.00
CA SER A 83 1.64 19.09 -10.03
C SER A 83 2.47 17.81 -10.07
N LEU A 84 2.54 17.09 -8.94
CA LEU A 84 3.16 15.76 -8.82
C LEU A 84 2.19 14.62 -9.12
N GLY A 85 1.01 14.91 -9.69
CA GLY A 85 -0.01 13.93 -10.03
C GLY A 85 -0.76 13.34 -8.82
N GLN A 86 -0.61 13.94 -7.65
CA GLN A 86 -1.31 13.52 -6.44
C GLN A 86 -2.66 14.23 -6.31
N ASN A 87 -3.62 13.62 -5.61
CA ASN A 87 -4.93 14.21 -5.36
C ASN A 87 -4.97 14.88 -3.96
N PRO A 88 -4.88 16.21 -3.84
CA PRO A 88 -4.84 16.88 -2.53
C PRO A 88 -6.11 16.66 -1.71
N ARG A 89 -7.26 16.47 -2.37
CA ARG A 89 -8.52 16.17 -1.67
C ARG A 89 -8.46 14.82 -0.96
N ALA A 90 -7.74 13.84 -1.51
CA ALA A 90 -7.60 12.54 -0.87
C ALA A 90 -6.83 12.65 0.46
N TYR A 91 -5.76 13.44 0.52
CA TYR A 91 -5.03 13.70 1.76
C TYR A 91 -5.92 14.35 2.82
N LEU A 92 -6.72 15.36 2.43
CA LEU A 92 -7.66 16.00 3.34
C LEU A 92 -8.73 15.02 3.85
N SER A 93 -9.34 14.25 2.94
CA SER A 93 -10.32 13.23 3.31
C SER A 93 -9.74 12.20 4.27
N VAL A 94 -8.53 11.69 3.99
CA VAL A 94 -7.84 10.74 4.89
C VAL A 94 -7.60 11.39 6.25
N ALA A 95 -7.15 12.64 6.31
CA ALA A 95 -6.88 13.32 7.58
C ALA A 95 -8.14 13.54 8.45
N ILE A 96 -9.30 13.73 7.82
CA ILE A 96 -10.59 13.90 8.50
C ILE A 96 -11.15 12.54 8.94
N TYR A 97 -11.02 11.52 8.08
CA TYR A 97 -11.78 10.27 8.21
C TYR A 97 -10.92 9.07 8.65
N VAL A 98 -9.61 9.18 8.80
CA VAL A 98 -8.76 8.10 9.27
C VAL A 98 -8.03 8.58 10.52
N ASN A 99 -8.58 8.23 11.68
CA ASN A 99 -7.98 8.55 12.97
C ASN A 99 -6.78 7.64 13.28
N ASP A 100 -6.02 8.00 14.32
CA ASP A 100 -4.80 7.31 14.70
C ASP A 100 -5.05 5.84 15.06
N ASP A 101 -6.17 5.53 15.72
CA ASP A 101 -6.54 4.15 16.09
C ASP A 101 -6.76 3.28 14.84
N MET A 102 -7.54 3.77 13.87
CA MET A 102 -7.77 3.07 12.61
C MET A 102 -6.47 2.88 11.82
N PHE A 103 -5.57 3.86 11.86
CA PHE A 103 -4.27 3.74 11.21
C PHE A 103 -3.37 2.73 11.94
N ALA A 104 -3.39 2.69 13.27
CA ALA A 104 -2.66 1.71 14.06
C ALA A 104 -3.10 0.27 13.73
N ASP A 105 -4.40 0.03 13.62
CA ASP A 105 -4.95 -1.27 13.23
C ASP A 105 -4.45 -1.71 11.84
N ILE A 106 -4.37 -0.76 10.90
CA ILE A 106 -3.84 -1.01 9.55
C ILE A 106 -2.37 -1.41 9.59
N VAL A 107 -1.56 -0.67 10.36
CA VAL A 107 -0.13 -0.96 10.50
C VAL A 107 0.07 -2.32 11.16
N GLU A 108 -0.74 -2.66 12.17
CA GLU A 108 -0.68 -3.97 12.81
C GLU A 108 -1.07 -5.10 11.85
N PHE A 109 -2.17 -4.94 11.12
CA PHE A 109 -2.60 -5.90 10.11
C PHE A 109 -1.51 -6.14 9.05
N ASN A 110 -0.92 -5.07 8.52
CA ASN A 110 0.12 -5.15 7.50
C ASN A 110 1.36 -5.92 8.00
N LYS A 111 1.69 -5.90 9.29
CA LYS A 111 2.81 -6.69 9.84
C LYS A 111 2.56 -8.20 9.86
N ARG A 112 1.32 -8.65 9.71
CA ARG A 112 0.96 -10.08 9.76
C ARG A 112 1.39 -10.78 8.48
N GLU A 113 1.87 -12.00 8.61
CA GLU A 113 2.27 -12.84 7.46
C GLU A 113 1.08 -13.07 6.50
N SER A 114 -0.13 -13.22 7.05
CA SER A 114 -1.37 -13.40 6.29
C SER A 114 -1.72 -12.24 5.35
N ALA A 115 -1.09 -11.07 5.53
CA ALA A 115 -1.29 -9.88 4.71
C ALA A 115 -0.32 -9.79 3.53
N LEU A 116 0.65 -10.72 3.38
CA LEU A 116 1.52 -10.76 2.19
C LEU A 116 0.66 -10.89 0.92
N GLY A 117 0.73 -9.87 0.06
CA GLY A 117 -0.06 -9.73 -1.17
C GLY A 117 -1.39 -8.96 -1.02
N TRP A 118 -1.85 -8.70 0.21
CA TRP A 118 -3.16 -8.11 0.51
C TRP A 118 -3.10 -6.99 1.54
N ARG A 119 -1.97 -6.27 1.52
CA ARG A 119 -1.71 -5.16 2.43
C ARG A 119 -2.69 -4.03 2.16
N ILE A 120 -3.09 -3.34 3.22
CA ILE A 120 -3.77 -2.06 3.09
C ILE A 120 -2.72 -1.03 2.67
N THR A 121 -2.94 -0.41 1.52
CA THR A 121 -2.06 0.60 0.92
C THR A 121 -2.69 1.99 0.99
N TRP A 122 -1.93 3.02 0.60
CA TRP A 122 -2.45 4.38 0.50
C TRP A 122 -3.74 4.47 -0.34
N ASN A 123 -3.80 3.77 -1.46
CA ASN A 123 -4.97 3.77 -2.34
C ASN A 123 -6.22 3.18 -1.65
N HIS A 124 -6.05 2.23 -0.72
CA HIS A 124 -7.17 1.73 0.08
C HIS A 124 -7.70 2.84 1.01
N LEU A 125 -6.79 3.55 1.69
CA LEU A 125 -7.16 4.70 2.53
C LEU A 125 -7.91 5.78 1.73
N GLU A 126 -7.44 6.11 0.52
CA GLU A 126 -8.11 7.09 -0.34
C GLU A 126 -9.55 6.69 -0.69
N ILE A 127 -9.82 5.39 -0.85
CA ILE A 127 -11.17 4.90 -1.13
C ILE A 127 -12.01 4.91 0.15
N LEU A 128 -11.48 4.39 1.27
CA LEU A 128 -12.18 4.36 2.57
C LEU A 128 -12.54 5.77 3.04
N ALA A 129 -11.68 6.76 2.80
CA ALA A 129 -11.91 8.15 3.17
C ALA A 129 -13.00 8.85 2.33
N ARG A 130 -13.56 8.21 1.30
CA ARG A 130 -14.74 8.73 0.57
C ARG A 130 -16.03 8.53 1.35
N PHE A 131 -16.03 7.64 2.34
CA PHE A 131 -17.20 7.33 3.15
C PHE A 131 -17.22 8.22 4.39
N GLY A 132 -18.14 9.18 4.41
CA GLY A 132 -18.33 10.10 5.53
C GLY A 132 -18.84 9.41 6.80
N ASP A 133 -19.58 8.32 6.66
CA ASP A 133 -20.09 7.53 7.79
C ASP A 133 -18.96 6.70 8.45
N PRO A 134 -18.69 6.88 9.77
CA PRO A 134 -17.63 6.16 10.47
C PRO A 134 -17.87 4.64 10.55
N GLU A 135 -19.11 4.19 10.75
CA GLU A 135 -19.43 2.77 10.89
C GLU A 135 -19.20 2.02 9.58
N SER A 136 -19.73 2.54 8.48
CA SER A 136 -19.52 1.99 7.13
C SER A 136 -18.04 1.92 6.76
N ARG A 137 -17.27 2.96 7.11
CA ARG A 137 -15.83 3.00 6.86
C ARG A 137 -15.08 1.95 7.66
N ARG A 138 -15.41 1.77 8.94
CA ARG A 138 -14.81 0.74 9.78
C ARG A 138 -15.17 -0.66 9.31
N ALA A 139 -16.44 -0.88 8.94
CA ALA A 139 -16.91 -2.14 8.40
C ALA A 139 -16.19 -2.49 7.09
N LEU A 140 -16.03 -1.53 6.16
CA LEU A 140 -15.27 -1.73 4.93
C LEU A 140 -13.80 -2.03 5.19
N LEU A 141 -13.17 -1.35 6.15
CA LEU A 141 -11.79 -1.65 6.53
C LEU A 141 -11.64 -3.09 7.04
N ASN A 142 -12.49 -3.50 7.98
CA ASN A 142 -12.47 -4.86 8.51
C ASN A 142 -12.66 -5.87 7.39
N ARG A 143 -13.60 -5.60 6.48
CA ARG A 143 -13.85 -6.43 5.32
C ARG A 143 -12.63 -6.51 4.39
N CYS A 144 -11.91 -5.42 4.15
CA CYS A 144 -10.66 -5.44 3.41
C CYS A 144 -9.62 -6.35 4.08
N MET A 145 -9.51 -6.32 5.39
CA MET A 145 -8.55 -7.13 6.16
C MET A 145 -8.94 -8.62 6.19
N GLU A 146 -10.21 -8.92 6.37
CA GLU A 146 -10.75 -10.28 6.51
C GLU A 146 -10.87 -10.98 5.15
N GLU A 147 -11.49 -10.34 4.17
CA GLU A 147 -11.70 -10.88 2.83
C GLU A 147 -10.50 -10.65 1.91
N LYS A 148 -9.46 -9.96 2.40
CA LYS A 148 -8.23 -9.66 1.65
C LYS A 148 -8.55 -8.97 0.32
N LEU A 149 -9.28 -7.87 0.40
CA LEU A 149 -9.70 -7.15 -0.80
C LEU A 149 -8.53 -6.37 -1.38
N ASN A 150 -8.29 -6.49 -2.68
CA ASN A 150 -7.39 -5.57 -3.38
C ASN A 150 -8.09 -4.24 -3.70
N VAL A 151 -7.30 -3.26 -4.15
CA VAL A 151 -7.76 -1.88 -4.44
C VAL A 151 -8.93 -1.87 -5.44
N GLU A 152 -8.90 -2.72 -6.47
CA GLU A 152 -9.93 -2.75 -7.50
C GLU A 152 -11.23 -3.38 -7.01
N GLN A 153 -11.15 -4.44 -6.20
CA GLN A 153 -12.32 -5.01 -5.52
C GLN A 153 -12.97 -4.00 -4.58
N LEU A 154 -12.17 -3.31 -3.76
CA LEU A 154 -12.66 -2.24 -2.88
C LEU A 154 -13.30 -1.10 -3.69
N ARG A 155 -12.69 -0.71 -4.81
CA ARG A 155 -13.25 0.32 -5.72
C ARG A 155 -14.60 -0.10 -6.30
N GLY A 156 -14.75 -1.38 -6.66
CA GLY A 156 -16.01 -1.96 -7.14
C GLY A 156 -17.12 -1.84 -6.09
N ILE A 157 -16.87 -2.35 -4.88
CA ILE A 157 -17.81 -2.27 -3.76
C ILE A 157 -18.17 -0.81 -3.46
N ALA A 158 -17.18 0.08 -3.46
CA ALA A 158 -17.41 1.49 -3.18
C ALA A 158 -18.31 2.17 -4.23
N SER A 159 -18.14 1.81 -5.51
CA SER A 159 -18.98 2.30 -6.60
C SER A 159 -20.43 1.86 -6.45
N GLU A 160 -20.66 0.61 -6.06
CA GLU A 160 -22.01 0.06 -5.86
C GLU A 160 -22.74 0.73 -4.69
N MET A 161 -22.07 0.89 -3.55
CA MET A 161 -22.65 1.59 -2.40
C MET A 161 -23.03 3.04 -2.72
N THR A 162 -22.21 3.73 -3.52
CA THR A 162 -22.49 5.12 -3.91
C THR A 162 -23.67 5.23 -4.87
N LYS A 163 -23.92 4.21 -5.71
CA LYS A 163 -25.08 4.15 -6.61
C LYS A 163 -26.38 3.88 -5.84
N SER A 164 -26.35 2.95 -4.88
CA SER A 164 -27.53 2.60 -4.08
C SER A 164 -28.05 3.73 -3.19
N ILE A 165 -27.20 4.72 -2.85
CA ILE A 165 -27.59 5.91 -2.08
C ILE A 165 -28.30 6.95 -2.96
N ARG A 166 -28.08 6.90 -4.29
CA ARG A 166 -28.64 7.86 -5.26
C ARG A 166 -29.90 7.36 -5.96
N SER A 167 -30.24 6.09 -5.80
CA SER A 167 -31.46 5.43 -6.28
C SER A 167 -32.53 5.43 -5.20
#